data_AF-A0AAU3AXD7-F1
#
_entry.id   AF-A0AAU3AXD7-F1
#
_cell.length_a   1.000
_cell.length_b   1.000
_cell.length_c   1.000
_cell.angle_alpha   90.00
_cell.angle_beta   90.00
_cell.angle_gamma   90.00
#
_symmetry.space_group_name_H-M   'P 1'
#
loop_
_entity.id
_entity.type
_entity.pdbx_description
1 polymer ?
#
loop_
_entity_poly.entity_id
_entity_poly.type
_entity_poly.pdbx_seq_one_letter_code
_entity_poly.pdbx_strand_id
1 'polypeptide(L)' 'MTRDQALNEALNAATRAKTLAEHVESAAHSVDFRHKATALAAAGGLWTNVARSYAAIAKAAPETVDENPADGE' A
#
# COMPACT_ATOMS: atom_id res chain seq x y z
N MET A 1 -14.33 4.85 6.13
CA MET A 1 -13.22 3.89 6.21
C MET A 1 -12.76 3.84 7.66
N THR A 2 -12.68 2.65 8.26
CA THR A 2 -12.13 2.48 9.61
C THR A 2 -10.60 2.42 9.57
N ARG A 3 -9.95 2.57 10.73
CA ARG A 3 -8.49 2.39 10.84
C ARG A 3 -8.03 1.03 10.32
N ASP A 4 -8.76 -0.04 10.65
CA ASP A 4 -8.42 -1.40 10.21
C ASP A 4 -8.55 -1.60 8.70
N GLN A 5 -9.58 -1.02 8.09
CA GLN A 5 -9.73 -1.03 6.62
C GLN A 5 -8.56 -0.32 5.95
N ALA A 6 -8.16 0.84 6.47
CA ALA A 6 -7.00 1.57 5.95
C ALA A 6 -5.69 0.81 6.14
N LEU A 7 -5.49 0.14 7.28
CA LEU A 7 -4.31 -0.70 7.51
C LEU A 7 -4.27 -1.90 6.54
N ASN A 8 -5.40 -2.56 6.30
CA ASN A 8 -5.47 -3.67 5.36
C ASN A 8 -5.13 -3.24 3.92
N GLU A 9 -5.62 -2.09 3.48
CA GLU A 9 -5.26 -1.53 2.17
C GLU A 9 -3.79 -1.14 2.10
N ALA A 10 -3.23 -0.57 3.17
CA ALA A 10 -1.80 -0.28 3.25
C ALA A 10 -0.94 -1.55 3.12
N LEU A 11 -1.34 -2.64 3.79
CA LEU A 11 -0.66 -3.93 3.74
C LEU A 11 -0.76 -4.60 2.36
N ASN A 12 -1.93 -4.53 1.70
CA ASN A 12 -2.11 -5.03 0.34
C ASN A 12 -1.20 -4.29 -0.65
N ALA A 13 -1.18 -2.95 -0.56
CA ALA A 13 -0.31 -2.11 -1.39
C ALA A 13 1.18 -2.41 -1.14
N ALA A 14 1.59 -2.57 0.13
CA ALA A 14 2.96 -2.93 0.48
C ALA A 14 3.35 -4.32 -0.07
N THR A 15 2.42 -5.28 -0.04
CA THR A 15 2.63 -6.62 -0.61
C THR A 15 2.87 -6.56 -2.12
N ARG A 16 2.07 -5.78 -2.84
CA ARG A 16 2.27 -5.56 -4.29
C ARG A 16 3.60 -4.88 -4.60
N ALA A 17 3.99 -3.88 -3.80
CA ALA A 17 5.30 -3.24 -3.93
C ALA A 17 6.45 -4.23 -3.74
N LYS A 18 6.35 -5.12 -2.74
CA LYS A 18 7.33 -6.17 -2.49
C LYS A 18 7.45 -7.13 -3.66
N THR A 19 6.35 -7.66 -4.18
CA THR A 19 6.36 -8.57 -5.34
C THR A 19 7.01 -7.93 -6.56
N LEU A 20 6.74 -6.64 -6.81
CA LEU A 20 7.39 -5.92 -7.90
C LEU A 20 8.89 -5.75 -7.67
N ALA A 21 9.33 -5.52 -6.44
CA ALA A 21 10.76 -5.45 -6.12
C ALA A 21 11.47 -6.79 -6.37
N GLU A 22 10.84 -7.92 -6.00
CA GLU A 22 11.36 -9.28 -6.29
C GLU A 22 11.48 -9.51 -7.81
N HIS A 23 10.52 -9.02 -8.59
CA HIS A 23 10.58 -9.08 -10.05
C HIS A 23 11.65 -8.15 -10.64
N VAL A 24 11.89 -6.97 -10.04
CA VAL A 24 12.98 -6.07 -10.45
C VAL A 24 14.33 -6.76 -10.25
N GLU A 25 14.55 -7.37 -9.10
CA GLU A 25 15.78 -8.10 -8.79
C GLU A 25 16.00 -9.22 -9.82
N SER A 26 14.98 -10.05 -10.02
CA SER A 26 15.01 -11.14 -11.01
C SER A 26 15.30 -10.62 -12.44
N ALA A 27 14.66 -9.53 -12.84
CA ALA A 27 14.84 -8.92 -14.16
C ALA A 27 16.23 -8.28 -14.32
N ALA A 28 16.81 -7.69 -13.27
CA ALA A 28 18.13 -7.07 -13.31
C ALA A 28 19.24 -8.10 -13.55
N HIS A 29 19.06 -9.32 -13.03
CA HIS A 29 19.97 -10.45 -13.21
C HIS A 29 19.83 -11.17 -14.57
N SER A 30 18.75 -10.90 -15.33
CA SER A 30 18.55 -11.46 -16.67
C SER A 30 18.87 -10.44 -17.76
N VAL A 31 19.76 -10.79 -18.70
CA VAL A 31 20.12 -9.92 -19.83
C VAL A 31 18.91 -9.58 -20.69
N ASP A 32 18.02 -10.55 -20.91
CA ASP A 32 16.84 -10.38 -21.76
C ASP A 32 15.75 -9.52 -21.11
N PHE A 33 15.68 -9.51 -19.78
CA PHE A 33 14.61 -8.81 -19.04
C PHE A 33 15.07 -7.54 -18.34
N ARG A 34 16.36 -7.18 -18.40
CA ARG A 34 16.90 -5.98 -17.74
C ARG A 34 16.15 -4.70 -18.10
N HIS A 35 15.68 -4.58 -19.35
CA HIS A 35 14.90 -3.43 -19.81
C HIS A 35 13.54 -3.26 -19.07
N LYS A 36 12.99 -4.35 -18.51
CA LYS A 36 11.73 -4.32 -17.74
C LYS A 36 11.93 -3.88 -16.29
N ALA A 37 13.17 -4.00 -15.76
CA ALA A 37 13.48 -3.67 -14.38
C ALA A 37 13.08 -2.22 -14.02
N THR A 38 13.32 -1.27 -14.93
CA THR A 38 12.94 0.15 -14.71
C THR A 38 11.42 0.34 -14.59
N ALA A 39 10.64 -0.30 -15.47
CA ALA A 39 9.18 -0.19 -15.43
C ALA A 39 8.58 -0.85 -14.18
N LEU A 40 9.10 -2.01 -13.79
CA LEU A 40 8.71 -2.72 -12.57
C LEU A 40 9.06 -1.90 -11.31
N ALA A 41 10.24 -1.28 -11.28
CA ALA A 41 10.67 -0.43 -10.18
C ALA A 41 9.78 0.81 -10.04
N ALA A 42 9.43 1.47 -11.16
CA ALA A 42 8.49 2.58 -11.16
C ALA A 42 7.12 2.17 -10.60
N ALA A 43 6.58 1.02 -11.03
CA ALA A 43 5.32 0.48 -10.52
C ALA A 43 5.41 0.15 -9.01
N GLY A 44 6.51 -0.44 -8.55
CA GLY A 44 6.72 -0.73 -7.12
C GLY A 44 6.79 0.53 -6.26
N GLY A 45 7.41 1.60 -6.79
CA GLY A 45 7.41 2.92 -6.16
C GLY A 45 6.01 3.51 -6.01
N LEU A 46 5.15 3.39 -7.03
CA LEU A 46 3.76 3.83 -6.95
C LEU A 46 2.98 3.09 -5.86
N TRP A 47 3.10 1.76 -5.80
CA TRP A 47 2.46 0.97 -4.74
C TRP A 47 2.97 1.32 -3.34
N THR A 48 4.26 1.66 -3.21
CA THR A 48 4.82 2.16 -1.94
C THR A 48 4.18 3.48 -1.51
N ASN A 49 3.93 4.40 -2.46
CA ASN A 49 3.25 5.65 -2.17
C ASN A 49 1.79 5.40 -1.75
N VAL A 50 1.08 4.49 -2.43
CA VAL A 50 -0.28 4.09 -2.04
C VAL A 50 -0.29 3.51 -0.61
N ALA A 51 0.66 2.64 -0.28
CA ALA A 51 0.77 2.07 1.06
C ALA A 51 1.00 3.17 2.12
N ARG A 52 1.87 4.14 1.84
CA ARG A 52 2.10 5.30 2.74
C ARG A 52 0.85 6.16 2.91
N SER A 53 0.10 6.41 1.84
CA SER A 53 -1.15 7.16 1.91
C SER A 53 -2.17 6.47 2.79
N TYR A 54 -2.38 5.16 2.63
CA TYR A 54 -3.30 4.41 3.48
C TYR A 54 -2.83 4.33 4.93
N ALA A 55 -1.53 4.17 5.18
CA ALA A 55 -0.98 4.22 6.54
C ALA A 55 -1.18 5.59 7.21
N ALA A 56 -1.06 6.69 6.44
CA ALA A 56 -1.35 8.03 6.93
C ALA A 56 -2.84 8.20 7.27
N ILE A 57 -3.74 7.67 6.44
CA ILE A 57 -5.18 7.70 6.73
C ILE A 57 -5.49 6.86 7.98
N ALA A 58 -4.91 5.66 8.11
CA ALA A 58 -5.08 4.82 9.29
C ALA A 58 -4.63 5.53 10.58
N LYS A 59 -3.54 6.29 10.52
CA LYS A 59 -3.04 7.08 11.65
C LYS A 59 -3.98 8.23 12.05
N ALA A 60 -4.72 8.78 11.09
CA ALA A 60 -5.67 9.87 11.31
C ALA A 60 -7.10 9.38 11.63
N ALA A 61 -7.41 8.11 11.36
CA ALA A 61 -8.73 7.55 11.57
C ALA A 61 -8.94 7.14 13.04
N PRO A 62 -10.14 7.39 13.61
CA PRO A 62 -10.51 6.81 14.89
C PRO A 62 -10.54 5.27 14.81
N GLU A 63 -10.28 4.59 15.93
CA GLU A 63 -10.24 3.12 16.01
C GLU A 63 -11.60 2.49 15.67
N THR A 64 -12.69 3.18 15.98
CA THR A 64 -14.07 2.80 15.68
C THR A 64 -14.84 3.99 15.11
N VAL A 65 -15.80 3.75 14.22
CA VAL A 65 -16.80 4.79 13.91
C VAL A 65 -17.55 5.03 15.22
N ASP A 66 -17.47 6.26 15.72
CA ASP A 66 -18.22 6.68 16.89
C ASP A 66 -19.71 6.70 16.50
N GLU A 67 -20.38 5.55 16.61
CA GLU A 67 -21.83 5.53 16.73
C GLU A 67 -22.15 6.03 18.15
N ASN A 68 -22.26 7.35 18.30
CA ASN A 68 -22.89 7.94 19.46
C ASN A 68 -24.38 8.20 19.15
N PRO A 69 -25.32 7.31 19.53
CA PRO A 69 -26.73 7.64 19.57
C PRO A 69 -27.05 8.19 20.97
N ALA A 70 -26.75 9.45 21.22
CA ALA A 70 -27.19 10.09 22.47
C ALA A 70 -27.29 11.62 22.33
N ASP A 71 -28.20 12.07 21.47
CA ASP A 71 -28.83 13.39 21.63
C ASP A 71 -30.36 13.18 21.67
N GLY A 72 -30.94 13.37 22.85
CA GLY A 72 -32.37 13.68 23.02
C GLY A 72 -33.17 12.70 23.89
N GLU A 73 -32.94 12.73 25.20
CA GLU A 73 -34.00 12.48 26.20
C GLU A 73 -35.02 13.64 26.20
#